data_AF-A0A4Y4MBG9-F1
#
_entry.id   AF-A0A4Y4MBG9-F1
#
_cell.length_a   1.000
_cell.length_b   1.000
_cell.length_c   1.000
_cell.angle_alpha   90.00
_cell.angle_beta   90.00
_cell.angle_gamma   90.00
#
_symmetry.space_group_name_H-M   'P 1'
#
loop_
_entity.id
_entity.type
_entity.pdbx_description
1 polymer ?
#
loop_
_entity_poly.entity_id
_entity_poly.type
_entity_poly.pdbx_seq_one_letter_code
_entity_poly.pdbx_strand_id
1 'polypeptide(L)'
;MEYAVNYDYIVKVLCINKDRPEIHCNGKCYLSKELAKTSDPESSPFQKLKNSGQKILDTYILPEITEIITAEKRMFLNFSFTYETAYSFLFLTHIFKPPLF
;
A
#
# COMPACT_ATOMS: atom_id res chain seq x y z
N MET A 1 -12.06 0.66 -0.60
CA MET A 1 -12.91 -0.20 0.27
C MET A 1 -14.24 -0.54 -0.38
N GLU A 2 -14.88 0.38 -1.10
CA GLU A 2 -16.21 0.18 -1.71
C GLU A 2 -16.35 -1.06 -2.62
N TYR A 3 -15.34 -1.36 -3.44
CA TYR A 3 -15.34 -2.57 -4.27
C TYR A 3 -15.43 -3.87 -3.46
N ALA A 4 -14.73 -3.96 -2.32
CA ALA A 4 -14.72 -5.16 -1.49
C ALA A 4 -16.04 -5.30 -0.72
N VAL A 5 -16.58 -4.19 -0.22
CA VAL A 5 -17.86 -4.17 0.53
C VAL A 5 -19.02 -4.53 -0.40
N ASN A 6 -19.03 -4.01 -1.62
CA ASN A 6 -20.12 -4.20 -2.58
C ASN A 6 -19.81 -5.26 -3.65
N TYR A 7 -18.84 -6.14 -3.40
CA TYR A 7 -18.31 -7.08 -4.40
C TYR A 7 -19.42 -7.90 -5.07
N ASP A 8 -20.29 -8.53 -4.29
CA ASP A 8 -21.40 -9.36 -4.79
C ASP A 8 -22.36 -8.58 -5.69
N TYR A 9 -22.71 -7.36 -5.29
CA TYR A 9 -23.57 -6.49 -6.08
C TYR A 9 -22.89 -6.07 -7.39
N ILE A 10 -21.60 -5.73 -7.32
CA ILE A 10 -20.83 -5.32 -8.50
C ILE A 10 -20.75 -6.46 -9.52
N VAL A 11 -20.46 -7.69 -9.06
CA VAL A 11 -20.37 -8.85 -9.94
C VAL A 11 -21.73 -9.21 -10.54
N LYS A 12 -22.79 -9.28 -9.72
CA LYS A 12 -24.12 -9.74 -10.15
C LYS A 12 -24.89 -8.70 -10.95
N VAL A 13 -24.72 -7.41 -10.64
CA VAL A 13 -25.58 -6.33 -11.17
C VAL A 13 -24.83 -5.42 -12.13
N LEU A 14 -23.59 -5.01 -11.81
CA LEU A 14 -22.89 -3.95 -12.52
C LEU A 14 -21.93 -4.43 -13.61
N CYS A 15 -21.57 -5.71 -13.62
CA CYS A 15 -20.76 -6.26 -14.70
C CYS A 15 -21.49 -6.14 -16.05
N ILE A 16 -20.79 -5.58 -17.06
CA ILE A 16 -21.34 -5.37 -18.42
C ILE A 16 -21.34 -6.64 -19.29
N ASN A 17 -20.58 -7.66 -18.89
CA ASN A 17 -20.34 -8.87 -19.67
C ASN A 17 -20.84 -10.12 -18.91
N LYS A 18 -22.07 -10.08 -18.41
CA LYS A 18 -22.66 -11.22 -17.68
C LYS A 18 -22.90 -12.43 -18.59
N ASP A 19 -23.21 -12.16 -19.85
CA ASP A 19 -23.55 -13.19 -20.84
C ASP A 19 -22.32 -13.86 -21.47
N ARG A 20 -21.11 -13.41 -21.09
CA ARG A 20 -19.83 -13.94 -21.57
C ARG A 20 -18.97 -14.36 -20.38
N PRO A 21 -19.26 -15.51 -19.74
CA PRO A 21 -18.52 -15.97 -18.57
C PRO A 21 -17.03 -16.25 -18.88
N GLU A 22 -16.69 -16.56 -20.14
CA GLU A 22 -15.33 -16.85 -20.60
C GLU A 22 -14.35 -15.69 -20.43
N ILE A 23 -14.82 -14.44 -20.36
CA ILE A 23 -13.96 -13.26 -20.17
C ILE A 23 -13.76 -12.87 -18.70
N HIS A 24 -14.25 -13.69 -17.76
CA HIS A 24 -13.95 -13.58 -16.32
C HIS A 24 -14.08 -12.14 -15.76
N CYS A 25 -15.19 -11.46 -16.10
CA CYS A 25 -15.44 -10.08 -15.70
C CYS A 25 -15.24 -9.87 -14.19
N ASN A 26 -15.91 -10.65 -13.33
CA ASN A 26 -15.73 -10.64 -11.88
C ASN A 26 -15.68 -9.22 -11.27
N GLY A 27 -16.46 -8.28 -11.80
CA GLY A 27 -16.47 -6.88 -11.37
C GLY A 27 -15.34 -6.00 -11.92
N LYS A 28 -14.33 -6.58 -12.58
CA LYS A 28 -13.17 -5.88 -13.15
C LYS A 28 -13.55 -4.89 -14.24
N CYS A 29 -14.46 -5.25 -15.15
CA CYS A 29 -14.88 -4.35 -16.23
C CYS A 29 -15.55 -3.07 -15.71
N TYR A 30 -16.36 -3.21 -14.65
CA TYR A 30 -16.97 -2.07 -13.98
C TYR A 30 -15.91 -1.20 -13.29
N LEU A 31 -15.01 -1.84 -12.54
CA LEU A 31 -13.93 -1.16 -11.83
C LEU A 31 -13.01 -0.39 -12.78
N SER A 32 -12.63 -0.98 -13.90
CA SER A 32 -11.81 -0.31 -14.92
C SER A 32 -12.50 0.94 -15.48
N LYS A 33 -13.82 0.89 -15.68
CA LYS A 33 -14.60 2.04 -16.18
C LYS A 33 -14.69 3.16 -15.14
N GLU A 34 -14.89 2.82 -13.88
CA GLU A 34 -14.88 3.79 -12.77
C GLU A 34 -13.51 4.48 -12.63
N LEU A 35 -12.42 3.71 -12.67
CA LEU A 35 -11.06 4.24 -12.60
C LEU A 35 -10.75 5.17 -13.78
N ALA A 36 -11.20 4.84 -14.99
CA ALA A 36 -10.99 5.68 -16.16
C ALA A 36 -11.61 7.08 -16.02
N LYS A 37 -12.81 7.19 -15.44
CA LYS A 37 -13.48 8.50 -15.19
C LYS A 37 -12.66 9.40 -14.27
N THR A 38 -11.93 8.81 -13.32
CA THR A 38 -11.07 9.57 -12.39
C THR A 38 -9.74 10.00 -13.03
N SER A 39 -9.36 9.38 -14.16
CA SER A 39 -8.16 9.72 -14.91
C SER A 39 -8.37 10.76 -16.01
N ASP A 40 -9.62 11.18 -16.25
CA ASP A 40 -9.94 12.19 -17.24
C ASP A 40 -9.33 13.56 -16.86
N PRO A 41 -8.63 14.22 -17.80
CA PRO A 41 -7.86 15.40 -17.47
C PRO A 41 -8.71 16.60 -16.98
N GLU A 42 -9.98 16.59 -17.35
CA GLU A 42 -10.88 17.73 -17.22
C GLU A 42 -11.69 17.72 -15.90
N SER A 43 -11.70 16.61 -15.14
CA SER A 43 -12.62 16.40 -14.02
C SER A 43 -11.99 16.51 -12.61
N SER A 44 -10.67 16.68 -12.51
CA SER A 44 -9.99 16.73 -11.20
C SER A 44 -9.36 18.12 -10.92
N PRO A 45 -9.61 18.73 -9.76
CA PRO A 45 -8.92 19.97 -9.33
C PRO A 45 -7.39 19.79 -9.16
N PHE A 46 -6.90 18.55 -9.19
CA PHE A 46 -5.53 18.17 -8.81
C PHE A 46 -4.54 18.08 -9.98
N GLN A 47 -4.96 18.35 -11.21
CA GLN A 47 -4.11 18.14 -12.38
C GLN A 47 -3.03 19.18 -12.66
N LYS A 48 -2.90 20.18 -11.80
CA LYS A 48 -1.72 21.06 -11.80
C LYS A 48 -0.47 20.43 -11.17
N LEU A 49 -0.53 19.21 -10.65
CA LEU A 49 0.62 18.53 -10.05
C LEU A 49 1.12 17.32 -10.85
N LYS A 50 1.07 17.38 -12.18
CA LYS A 50 1.96 16.55 -13.02
C LYS A 50 3.36 17.16 -12.96
N ASN A 51 4.12 16.88 -11.90
CA ASN A 51 5.59 16.83 -11.89
C ASN A 51 6.09 16.35 -10.52
N SER A 52 6.96 15.34 -10.56
CA SER A 52 7.71 14.74 -9.44
C SER A 52 6.97 13.71 -8.58
N GLY A 53 7.09 12.43 -8.98
CA GLY A 53 7.87 11.45 -8.23
C GLY A 53 7.53 11.15 -6.76
N GLN A 54 6.40 11.59 -6.21
CA GLN A 54 6.00 11.23 -4.86
C GLN A 54 4.90 10.18 -4.91
N LYS A 55 5.32 8.91 -5.01
CA LYS A 55 4.49 7.81 -4.50
C LYS A 55 4.39 8.05 -3.00
N ILE A 56 3.27 8.59 -2.55
CA ILE A 56 2.95 8.64 -1.12
C ILE A 56 2.84 7.17 -0.71
N LEU A 57 3.86 6.69 0.00
CA LEU A 57 3.86 5.36 0.58
C LEU A 57 3.05 5.46 1.87
N ASP A 58 1.79 5.00 1.83
CA ASP A 58 0.95 4.91 3.02
C ASP A 58 1.61 3.93 4.01
N THR A 59 2.41 4.46 4.92
CA THR A 59 3.07 3.69 5.97
C THR A 59 2.13 3.66 7.16
N TYR A 60 1.51 2.51 7.39
CA TYR A 60 0.69 2.26 8.57
C TYR A 60 1.59 1.83 9.73
N ILE A 61 1.72 2.67 10.74
CA ILE A 61 2.43 2.34 11.99
C ILE A 61 1.38 1.92 13.02
N LEU A 62 1.55 0.73 13.59
CA LEU A 62 0.69 0.25 14.67
C LEU A 62 0.89 1.13 15.93
N PRO A 63 -0.19 1.56 16.60
CA PRO A 63 -0.12 2.49 17.72
C PRO A 63 0.68 1.96 18.92
N GLU A 64 0.80 0.64 19.05
CA GLU A 64 1.54 -0.02 20.15
C GLU A 64 3.06 0.24 20.15
N ILE A 65 3.62 0.82 19.08
CA ILE A 65 5.06 1.14 18.99
C ILE A 65 5.35 2.61 19.37
N THR A 66 4.34 3.38 19.82
CA THR A 66 4.49 4.84 20.04
C THR A 66 4.81 5.25 21.47
N GLU A 67 4.98 4.31 22.40
CA GLU A 67 5.36 4.66 23.77
C GLU A 67 6.86 4.96 23.87
N ILE A 68 7.19 6.25 23.81
CA ILE A 68 8.54 6.75 24.13
C ILE A 68 8.60 7.00 25.64
N ILE A 69 9.28 6.10 26.36
CA ILE A 69 9.56 6.29 27.79
C ILE A 69 10.81 7.18 27.91
N THR A 70 10.62 8.48 28.10
CA THR A 70 11.71 9.39 28.49
C THR A 70 11.95 9.32 29.99
N ALA A 71 12.85 8.42 30.41
CA ALA A 71 13.38 8.45 31.77
C ALA A 71 14.53 9.46 31.83
N GLU A 72 14.23 10.70 32.22
CA GLU A 72 15.28 11.70 32.49
C GLU A 72 16.08 11.27 33.72
N LYS A 73 17.24 10.66 33.50
CA LYS A 73 18.28 10.56 34.52
C LYS A 73 19.51 11.30 34.01
N ARG A 74 19.78 12.49 34.58
CA ARG A 74 21.08 13.13 34.40
C ARG A 74 22.13 12.21 35.02
N MET A 75 22.95 11.61 34.17
CA MET A 75 24.07 10.79 34.58
C MET A 75 25.32 11.39 33.94
N PHE A 76 26.26 11.85 34.77
CA PHE A 76 27.62 12.11 34.31
C PHE A 76 28.27 10.74 34.06
N LEU A 77 28.71 10.47 32.84
CA LEU A 77 29.38 9.23 32.47
C LEU A 77 30.77 9.53 31.87
N ASN A 78 31.81 8.97 32.49
CA ASN A 78 33.12 8.83 31.87
C ASN A 78 33.01 7.71 30.83
N PHE A 79 33.11 8.05 29.54
CA PHE A 79 32.93 7.08 28.47
C PHE A 79 34.19 6.24 28.26
N SER A 80 34.10 4.94 28.55
CA SER A 80 34.93 3.92 27.93
C SER A 80 34.10 3.28 26.81
N PHE A 81 34.45 3.55 25.55
CA PHE A 81 33.77 2.95 24.41
C PHE A 81 34.23 1.51 24.23
N THR A 82 33.31 0.57 24.36
CA THR A 82 33.43 -0.74 23.72
C THR A 82 32.33 -0.79 22.67
N TYR A 83 32.72 -1.03 21.41
CA TYR A 83 31.75 -1.13 20.33
C TYR A 83 31.11 -2.50 20.39
N GLU A 84 29.80 -2.54 20.52
CA GLU A 84 29.01 -3.77 20.43
C GLU A 84 28.21 -3.69 19.13
N THR A 85 28.49 -4.60 18.20
CA THR A 85 27.79 -4.66 16.92
C THR A 85 26.51 -5.47 17.09
N ALA A 86 25.39 -4.79 17.38
CA ALA A 86 24.06 -5.40 17.43
C ALA A 86 23.47 -5.67 16.02
N TYR A 87 24.30 -6.13 15.09
CA TYR A 87 23.86 -6.51 13.76
C TYR A 87 23.20 -7.90 13.83
N SER A 88 21.89 -7.93 13.64
CA SER A 88 21.12 -9.16 13.47
C SER A 88 20.61 -9.21 12.04
N PHE A 89 21.27 -10.02 11.21
CA PHE A 89 20.84 -10.28 9.84
C PHE A 89 19.55 -11.11 9.84
N LEU A 90 18.44 -10.50 9.50
CA LEU A 90 17.19 -11.22 9.22
C LEU A 90 17.24 -11.76 7.79
N PHE A 91 17.69 -13.02 7.65
CA PHE A 91 17.63 -13.74 6.40
C PHE A 91 16.15 -14.01 6.02
N LEU A 92 15.58 -13.15 5.18
CA LEU A 92 14.31 -13.42 4.54
C LEU A 92 14.49 -14.56 3.55
N THR A 93 14.10 -15.77 3.95
CA THR A 93 14.06 -16.94 3.07
C THR A 93 13.00 -16.70 1.99
N HIS A 94 13.45 -16.29 0.82
CA HIS A 94 12.72 -16.40 -0.44
C HIS A 94 11.53 -15.45 -0.63
N ILE A 95 11.81 -14.18 -0.96
CA ILE A 95 10.82 -13.30 -1.61
C ILE A 95 11.33 -13.05 -3.03
N PHE A 96 10.54 -13.48 -4.01
CA PHE A 96 10.78 -13.47 -5.46
C PHE A 96 11.63 -14.62 -6.02
N LYS A 97 10.93 -15.59 -6.61
CA LYS A 97 11.45 -16.36 -7.75
C LYS A 97 11.04 -15.59 -9.02
N PRO A 98 11.98 -15.29 -9.94
CA PRO A 98 11.61 -14.72 -11.22
C PRO A 98 10.69 -15.68 -11.99
N PRO A 99 9.79 -15.17 -12.85
CA PRO A 99 8.90 -16.02 -13.63
C PRO A 99 9.70 -16.92 -14.57
N LEU A 100 9.34 -18.20 -14.59
CA LEU A 100 9.80 -19.14 -15.61
C LEU A 100 8.82 -19.05 -16.78
N PHE A 101 9.39 -18.97 -17.99
CA PHE A 101 8.72 -18.76 -19.27
C PHE A 101 7.55 -19.73 -19.52
#